data_AF-A0A6J4S978-F1
#
_entry.id   AF-A0A6J4S978-F1
#
_cell.length_a   1.000
_cell.length_b   1.000
_cell.length_c   1.000
_cell.angle_alpha   90.00
_cell.angle_beta   90.00
_cell.angle_gamma   90.00
#
_symmetry.space_group_name_H-M   'P 1'
#
loop_
_entity.id
_entity.type
_entity.pdbx_description
1 polymer ?
#
loop_
_entity_poly.entity_id
_entity_poly.type
_entity_poly.pdbx_seq_one_letter_code
_entity_poly.pdbx_strand_id
1 'polypeptide(L)'
;GPERTARAGHEKLLPAAWFLARFADPAAVRASRRFRDNPRIPAARAALRCGGLARVLEAVNAPLTPGRFVENLGVAVELHSLRVPSDPLAARRELCGA
;
A
#
# COMPACT_ATOMS: atom_id res chain seq x y z
N GLY A 1 16.96 -5.40 -36.75
CA GLY A 1 15.65 -5.83 -36.20
C GLY A 1 15.33 -4.93 -35.02
N PRO A 2 14.09 -4.45 -34.86
CA PRO A 2 13.85 -3.37 -33.92
C PRO A 2 14.07 -3.85 -32.49
N GLU A 3 14.85 -3.04 -31.81
CA GLU A 3 15.37 -3.18 -30.47
C GLU A 3 14.20 -3.33 -29.48
N ARG A 4 14.17 -4.47 -28.78
CA ARG A 4 13.32 -4.66 -27.60
C ARG A 4 13.75 -3.60 -26.60
N THR A 5 12.98 -2.52 -26.50
CA THR A 5 13.11 -1.55 -25.42
C THR A 5 12.71 -2.23 -24.11
N ALA A 6 13.64 -2.98 -23.55
CA ALA A 6 13.69 -3.21 -22.11
C ALA A 6 13.88 -1.83 -21.48
N ARG A 7 12.77 -1.13 -21.19
CA ARG A 7 12.81 0.15 -20.49
C ARG A 7 13.66 -0.06 -19.24
N ALA A 8 14.69 0.76 -19.10
CA ALA A 8 15.64 0.73 -17.99
C ALA A 8 14.91 0.55 -16.64
N GLY A 9 15.34 -0.46 -15.88
CA GLY A 9 14.66 -0.95 -14.69
C GLY A 9 14.74 0.01 -13.50
N HIS A 10 13.84 0.99 -13.47
CA HIS A 10 13.50 1.78 -12.27
C HIS A 10 12.24 1.29 -11.55
N GLU A 11 11.54 0.27 -12.08
CA GLU A 11 10.39 -0.36 -11.40
C GLU A 11 10.87 -1.46 -10.44
N LYS A 12 11.72 -1.09 -9.47
CA LYS A 12 12.20 -2.00 -8.43
C LYS A 12 11.60 -1.58 -7.09
N LEU A 13 10.41 -2.13 -6.78
CA LEU A 13 10.05 -2.80 -5.50
C LEU A 13 8.54 -2.72 -5.16
N LEU A 14 7.83 -1.66 -5.53
CA LEU A 14 6.37 -1.57 -5.35
C LEU A 14 5.67 -0.94 -6.57
N PRO A 15 4.57 -1.55 -7.08
CA PRO A 15 3.77 -0.96 -8.14
C PRO A 15 3.31 0.47 -7.81
N ALA A 16 3.29 1.36 -8.82
CA ALA A 16 2.86 2.75 -8.67
C ALA A 16 1.49 2.93 -8.00
N ALA A 17 0.63 1.91 -8.09
CA ALA A 17 -0.67 1.88 -7.42
C ALA A 17 -0.57 2.06 -5.90
N TRP A 18 0.47 1.56 -5.23
CA TRP A 18 0.67 1.75 -3.79
C TRP A 18 0.99 3.20 -3.44
N PHE A 19 1.85 3.86 -4.22
CA PHE A 19 2.15 5.27 -4.05
C PHE A 19 0.92 6.14 -4.31
N LEU A 20 0.20 5.90 -5.40
CA LEU A 20 -1.02 6.63 -5.73
C LEU A 20 -2.15 6.38 -4.72
N ALA A 21 -2.22 5.19 -4.14
CA ALA A 21 -3.21 4.87 -3.12
C ALA A 21 -2.94 5.59 -1.80
N ARG A 22 -1.67 5.69 -1.40
CA ARG A 22 -1.28 6.27 -0.12
C ARG A 22 -1.18 7.80 -0.14
N PHE A 23 -0.66 8.37 -1.24
CA PHE A 23 -0.23 9.77 -1.24
C PHE A 23 -0.98 10.66 -2.24
N ALA A 24 -1.55 10.09 -3.31
CA ALA A 24 -2.18 10.92 -4.33
C ALA A 24 -3.60 11.35 -3.92
N ASP A 25 -3.92 12.60 -4.26
CA ASP A 25 -5.29 13.12 -4.24
C ASP A 25 -6.20 12.25 -5.14
N PRO A 26 -7.30 11.67 -4.61
CA PRO A 26 -8.27 10.92 -5.40
C PRO A 26 -8.83 11.69 -6.60
N ALA A 27 -8.99 13.01 -6.53
CA ALA A 27 -9.48 13.80 -7.66
C ALA A 27 -8.45 13.84 -8.79
N ALA A 28 -7.17 14.07 -8.47
CA ALA A 28 -6.09 14.03 -9.44
C ALA A 28 -5.95 12.65 -10.13
N VAL A 29 -6.12 11.55 -9.38
CA VAL A 29 -6.11 10.19 -9.97
C VAL A 29 -7.27 10.00 -10.96
N ARG A 30 -8.47 10.46 -10.62
CA ARG A 30 -9.66 10.35 -11.49
C ARG A 30 -9.56 11.20 -12.76
N ALA A 31 -8.91 12.36 -12.68
CA ALA A 31 -8.67 13.23 -13.84
C ALA A 31 -7.58 12.68 -14.78
N SER A 32 -6.69 11.80 -14.31
CA SER A 32 -5.61 11.25 -15.12
C SER A 32 -6.10 10.16 -16.06
N ARG A 33 -6.02 10.39 -17.37
CA ARG A 33 -6.27 9.35 -18.40
C ARG A 33 -5.43 8.08 -18.24
N ARG A 34 -4.24 8.20 -17.62
CA ARG A 34 -3.34 7.07 -17.38
C ARG A 34 -3.77 6.18 -16.21
N PHE A 35 -4.41 6.76 -15.19
CA PHE A 35 -4.63 6.08 -13.91
C PHE A 35 -6.10 5.90 -13.54
N ARG A 36 -7.03 6.65 -14.15
CA ARG A 36 -8.45 6.67 -13.79
C ARG A 36 -9.11 5.29 -13.80
N ASP A 37 -8.74 4.43 -14.74
CA ASP A 37 -9.34 3.10 -14.95
C ASP A 37 -8.45 1.98 -14.38
N ASN A 38 -7.42 2.29 -13.59
CA ASN A 38 -6.51 1.28 -13.05
C ASN A 38 -7.11 0.63 -11.78
N PRO A 39 -7.53 -0.65 -11.82
CA PRO A 39 -8.20 -1.30 -10.68
C PRO A 39 -7.26 -1.57 -9.50
N ARG A 40 -5.94 -1.50 -9.70
CA ARG A 40 -4.96 -1.73 -8.63
C ARG A 40 -4.92 -0.58 -7.63
N ILE A 41 -5.28 0.64 -8.04
CA ILE A 41 -5.30 1.82 -7.14
C ILE A 41 -6.40 1.69 -6.07
N PRO A 42 -7.69 1.46 -6.41
CA PRO A 42 -8.71 1.25 -5.39
C PRO A 42 -8.45 -0.02 -4.56
N ALA A 43 -7.85 -1.06 -5.15
CA ALA A 43 -7.45 -2.25 -4.40
C ALA A 43 -6.38 -1.95 -3.34
N ALA A 44 -5.32 -1.22 -3.70
CA ALA A 44 -4.31 -0.77 -2.75
C ALA A 44 -4.93 0.15 -1.68
N ARG A 45 -5.83 1.07 -2.05
CA ARG A 45 -6.54 1.93 -1.08
C ARG A 45 -7.32 1.10 -0.06
N ALA A 46 -7.98 0.03 -0.51
CA ALA A 46 -8.68 -0.88 0.39
C ALA A 46 -7.70 -1.63 1.30
N ALA A 47 -6.65 -2.24 0.74
CA ALA A 47 -5.65 -2.99 1.50
C ALA A 47 -4.98 -2.16 2.60
N LEU A 48 -4.68 -0.88 2.34
CA LEU A 48 -4.12 0.06 3.33
C LEU A 48 -5.01 0.27 4.57
N ARG A 49 -6.28 -0.15 4.54
CA ARG A 49 -7.24 -0.02 5.65
C ARG A 49 -7.65 -1.35 6.27
N CYS A 50 -7.02 -2.46 5.86
CA CYS A 50 -7.34 -3.79 6.35
C CYS A 50 -6.20 -4.45 7.13
N GLY A 51 -6.57 -5.38 8.02
CA GLY A 51 -5.66 -6.32 8.68
C GLY A 51 -4.47 -5.68 9.40
N GLY A 52 -3.35 -6.41 9.45
CA GLY A 52 -2.11 -5.94 10.07
C GLY A 52 -1.52 -4.70 9.40
N LEU A 53 -1.74 -4.50 8.09
CA LEU A 53 -1.26 -3.32 7.39
C LEU A 53 -1.91 -2.04 7.92
N ALA A 54 -3.21 -2.03 8.17
CA ALA A 54 -3.89 -0.89 8.78
C ALA A 54 -3.33 -0.56 10.16
N ARG A 55 -3.04 -1.58 10.97
CA ARG A 55 -2.48 -1.42 12.32
C ARG A 55 -1.07 -0.86 12.30
N VAL A 56 -0.20 -1.33 11.40
CA VAL A 56 1.13 -0.73 11.18
C VAL A 56 0.98 0.73 10.76
N LEU A 57 0.06 1.03 9.85
CA LEU A 57 -0.14 2.39 9.37
C LEU A 57 -0.67 3.33 10.46
N GLU A 58 -1.57 2.86 11.33
CA GLU A 58 -2.00 3.62 12.50
C GLU A 58 -0.82 3.88 13.44
N ALA A 59 -0.03 2.84 13.76
CA ALA A 59 1.13 2.96 14.65
C ALA A 59 2.18 3.98 14.18
N VAL A 60 2.35 4.16 12.86
CA VAL A 60 3.33 5.10 12.29
C VAL A 60 2.78 6.50 11.98
N ASN A 61 1.46 6.67 11.85
CA ASN A 61 0.86 7.97 11.50
C ASN A 61 0.19 8.66 12.70
N ALA A 62 -0.21 7.92 13.73
CA ALA A 62 -0.85 8.49 14.91
C ALA A 62 0.14 9.30 15.76
N PRO A 63 -0.33 10.34 16.49
CA PRO A 63 0.51 11.05 17.45
C PRO A 63 1.13 10.10 18.48
N LEU A 64 2.43 10.25 18.72
CA LEU A 64 3.16 9.43 19.68
C LEU A 64 2.90 9.93 21.11
N THR A 65 2.08 9.19 21.86
CA THR A 65 1.86 9.38 23.29
C THR A 65 2.55 8.28 24.10
N PRO A 66 2.75 8.44 25.41
CA PRO A 66 3.31 7.36 26.24
C PRO A 66 2.48 6.06 26.18
N GLY A 67 1.15 6.18 26.18
CA GLY A 67 0.26 5.02 26.01
C GLY A 67 0.43 4.35 24.64
N ARG A 68 0.50 5.16 23.58
CA ARG A 68 0.72 4.65 22.22
C ARG A 68 2.10 4.02 22.06
N PHE A 69 3.13 4.52 22.74
CA PHE A 69 4.46 3.91 22.72
C PHE A 69 4.42 2.47 23.22
N VAL A 70 3.78 2.22 24.37
CA VAL A 70 3.65 0.87 24.93
C VAL A 70 2.79 -0.01 24.01
N GLU A 71 1.69 0.53 23.46
CA GLU A 71 0.87 -0.19 22.48
C GLU A 71 1.67 -0.58 21.23
N ASN A 72 2.48 0.33 20.70
CA ASN A 72 3.32 0.10 19.54
C ASN A 72 4.37 -1.01 19.77
N LEU A 73 4.89 -1.17 20.99
CA LEU A 73 5.76 -2.30 21.33
C LEU A 73 5.01 -3.65 21.19
N GLY A 74 3.77 -3.71 21.64
CA GLY A 74 2.91 -4.89 21.45
C GLY A 74 2.63 -5.17 19.98
N VAL A 75 2.27 -4.12 19.21
CA VAL A 75 2.05 -4.21 17.75
C VAL A 75 3.30 -4.71 17.03
N ALA A 76 4.50 -4.23 17.42
CA ALA A 76 5.76 -4.64 16.81
C ALA A 76 6.04 -6.13 17.02
N VAL A 77 5.81 -6.65 18.24
CA VAL A 77 5.96 -8.09 18.53
C VAL A 77 4.95 -8.92 17.75
N GLU A 78 3.68 -8.48 17.69
CA GLU A 78 2.62 -9.22 17.00
C GLU A 78 2.83 -9.26 15.48
N LEU A 79 3.25 -8.15 14.88
CA LEU A 79 3.33 -7.99 13.42
C LEU A 79 4.76 -8.08 12.86
N HIS A 80 5.75 -8.51 13.64
CA HIS A 80 7.16 -8.62 13.20
C HIS A 80 7.36 -9.48 11.94
N SER A 81 6.49 -10.48 11.75
CA SER A 81 6.52 -11.41 10.62
C SER A 81 5.51 -11.06 9.51
N LEU A 82 4.81 -9.93 9.61
CA LEU A 82 3.84 -9.49 8.60
C LEU A 82 4.48 -9.46 7.21
N ARG A 83 3.78 -10.02 6.23
CA ARG A 83 4.12 -9.98 4.81
C ARG A 83 2.93 -9.42 4.05
N VAL A 84 3.20 -8.43 3.20
CA VAL A 84 2.19 -7.80 2.34
C VAL A 84 2.52 -8.13 0.90
N PRO A 85 1.61 -8.74 0.13
CA PRO A 85 1.81 -8.96 -1.29
C PRO A 85 2.08 -7.65 -2.03
N SER A 86 3.04 -7.68 -2.95
CA SER A 86 3.35 -6.50 -3.77
C SER A 86 2.22 -6.16 -4.77
N ASP A 87 1.45 -7.15 -5.23
CA ASP A 87 0.26 -6.94 -6.05
C ASP A 87 -0.93 -6.44 -5.20
N PRO A 88 -1.47 -5.24 -5.45
CA PRO A 88 -2.59 -4.70 -4.70
C PRO A 88 -3.86 -5.55 -4.69
N LEU A 89 -4.09 -6.32 -5.76
CA LEU A 89 -5.26 -7.20 -5.82
C LEU A 89 -5.10 -8.39 -4.88
N ALA A 90 -3.93 -9.03 -4.87
CA ALA A 90 -3.59 -10.07 -3.91
C ALA A 90 -3.62 -9.54 -2.46
N ALA A 91 -2.98 -8.41 -2.21
CA ALA A 91 -2.94 -7.81 -0.88
C ALA A 91 -4.34 -7.49 -0.34
N ARG A 92 -5.25 -6.97 -1.18
CA ARG A 92 -6.64 -6.72 -0.79
C ARG A 92 -7.34 -8.01 -0.37
N ARG A 93 -7.21 -9.09 -1.16
CA ARG A 93 -7.85 -10.38 -0.84
C ARG A 93 -7.35 -10.93 0.50
N GLU A 94 -6.03 -10.98 0.67
CA GLU A 94 -5.40 -11.55 1.86
C GLU A 94 -5.67 -10.73 3.13
N LEU A 95 -5.62 -9.40 3.04
CA LEU A 95 -5.73 -8.53 4.23
C LEU A 95 -7.18 -8.19 4.58
N CYS A 96 -8.09 -8.12 3.61
CA CYS A 96 -9.47 -7.71 3.83
C CYS A 96 -10.47 -8.88 3.93
N GLY A 97 -10.05 -10.12 3.67
CA GLY A 97 -10.95 -11.29 3.71
C GLY A 97 -12.04 -11.29 2.63
N ALA A 98 -11.72 -10.76 1.44
CA ALA A 98 -12.64 -10.61 0.31
C ALA A 98 -12.21 -11.43 -0.91
#